data_AF-A0A3L6PYY1-F1
#
_entry.id   AF-A0A3L6PYY1-F1
#
_cell.length_a   1.000
_cell.length_b   1.000
_cell.length_c   1.000
_cell.angle_alpha   90.00
_cell.angle_beta   90.00
_cell.angle_gamma   90.00
#
_symmetry.space_group_name_H-M   'P 1'
#
loop_
_entity.id
_entity.type
_entity.pdbx_description
1 polymer ?
#
loop_
_entity_poly.entity_id
_entity_poly.type
_entity_poly.pdbx_seq_one_letter_code
_entity_poly.pdbx_strand_id
1 'polypeptide(L)'
;MEDAKRVAMESVTHEPATYALHSRRGALCWLRLVLGGIGINPDCVKLSVSVNEWRTYLCHTTTLVVLPDPEVLGFEEEMTHNTSTLNNTVVQSAARKMMKILLTKFPMSTSYTPLRLYPHTVSPDEDPGALDQEGLTVTRATGSYLADLDHLMESRAREIEVIHDGYHASARLAEEYEKDARYWRAWAVTATRRAKNGIHTQVHTQLSEYRHQEARIKVEEELQKAEKELQILHDEKVEWEKREKGYVTTINMLTDRVMDREAECHSLQGEVDDL
;
A
#
# COMPACT_ATOMS: atom_id res chain seq x y z
N MET A 1 18.62 -10.79 49.02
CA MET A 1 18.06 -11.93 48.26
C MET A 1 19.10 -12.53 47.32
N GLU A 2 19.96 -11.70 46.73
CA GLU A 2 21.10 -12.16 45.89
C GLU A 2 22.13 -13.00 46.63
N ASP A 3 22.47 -12.68 47.89
CA ASP A 3 23.41 -13.51 48.67
C ASP A 3 22.90 -14.92 48.94
N ALA A 4 21.59 -15.10 49.16
CA ALA A 4 20.98 -16.41 49.38
C ALA A 4 20.92 -17.23 48.08
N LYS A 5 20.68 -16.57 46.93
CA LYS A 5 20.76 -17.19 45.61
C LYS A 5 22.20 -17.65 45.32
N ARG A 6 23.19 -16.79 45.58
CA ARG A 6 24.62 -17.10 45.41
C ARG A 6 25.07 -18.28 46.27
N VAL A 7 24.70 -18.30 47.55
CA VAL A 7 25.01 -19.43 48.46
C VAL A 7 24.29 -20.72 48.03
N ALA A 8 23.04 -20.63 47.58
CA ALA A 8 22.31 -21.79 47.06
C ALA A 8 22.91 -22.34 45.75
N MET A 9 23.50 -21.48 44.92
CA MET A 9 24.19 -21.84 43.68
C MET A 9 25.55 -22.49 43.93
N GLU A 10 26.35 -21.93 44.85
CA GLU A 10 27.65 -22.49 45.26
C GLU A 10 27.52 -23.88 45.90
N SER A 11 26.37 -24.16 46.52
CA SER A 11 26.08 -25.45 47.16
C SER A 11 25.47 -26.51 46.22
N VAL A 12 25.14 -26.18 44.97
CA VAL A 12 24.64 -27.17 44.00
C VAL A 12 25.76 -28.10 43.57
N THR A 13 25.65 -29.36 43.98
CA THR A 13 26.55 -30.44 43.54
C THR A 13 26.00 -31.06 42.26
N HIS A 14 26.76 -31.03 41.16
CA HIS A 14 26.34 -31.66 39.91
C HIS A 14 26.31 -33.19 40.07
N GLU A 15 25.20 -33.80 39.67
CA GLU A 15 25.01 -35.25 39.62
C GLU A 15 25.22 -35.75 38.19
N PRO A 16 26.44 -36.20 37.83
CA PRO A 16 26.77 -36.55 36.45
C PRO A 16 26.00 -37.77 35.95
N ALA A 17 25.65 -38.71 36.82
CA ALA A 17 24.87 -39.89 36.46
C ALA A 17 23.42 -39.51 36.08
N THR A 18 22.76 -38.69 36.90
CA THR A 18 21.40 -38.19 36.65
C THR A 18 21.36 -37.33 35.39
N TYR A 19 22.35 -36.43 35.24
CA TYR A 19 22.47 -35.62 34.04
C TYR A 19 22.69 -36.49 32.80
N ALA A 20 23.63 -37.44 32.83
CA ALA A 20 23.92 -38.32 31.70
C ALA A 20 22.70 -39.16 31.29
N LEU A 21 21.97 -39.71 32.27
CA LEU A 21 20.77 -40.53 32.05
C LEU A 21 19.70 -39.77 31.26
N HIS A 22 19.49 -38.50 31.60
CA HIS A 22 18.49 -37.66 30.94
C HIS A 22 19.04 -36.84 29.76
N SER A 23 20.35 -36.70 29.63
CA SER A 23 20.99 -35.86 28.60
C SER A 23 20.74 -36.34 27.17
N ARG A 24 20.37 -37.61 26.98
CA ARG A 24 20.15 -38.23 25.67
C ARG A 24 18.68 -38.27 25.24
N ARG A 25 17.74 -37.86 26.11
CA ARG A 25 16.29 -37.93 25.84
C ARG A 25 15.53 -36.73 26.42
N GLY A 26 14.45 -36.33 25.76
CA GLY A 26 13.57 -35.27 26.25
C GLY A 26 14.21 -33.87 26.25
N ALA A 27 13.69 -32.99 27.09
CA ALA A 27 14.05 -31.58 27.22
C ALA A 27 15.52 -31.33 27.61
N LEU A 28 16.22 -32.24 28.29
CA LEU A 28 17.66 -32.06 28.57
C LEU A 28 18.52 -32.25 27.32
N CYS A 29 18.13 -33.13 26.39
CA CYS A 29 18.79 -33.24 25.09
C CYS A 29 18.64 -31.94 24.29
N TRP A 30 17.43 -31.38 24.27
CA TRP A 30 17.15 -30.10 23.64
C TRP A 30 17.87 -28.92 24.32
N LEU A 31 17.98 -28.94 25.65
CA LEU A 31 18.74 -27.92 26.37
C LEU A 31 20.20 -27.91 25.92
N ARG A 32 20.83 -29.07 25.73
CA ARG A 32 22.21 -29.16 25.20
C ARG A 32 22.34 -28.54 23.81
N LEU A 33 21.35 -28.75 22.94
CA LEU A 33 21.34 -28.14 21.60
C LEU A 33 21.19 -26.62 21.67
N VAL A 34 20.33 -26.11 22.56
CA VAL A 34 20.16 -24.66 22.77
C VAL A 34 21.44 -24.04 23.34
N LEU A 35 22.08 -24.69 24.32
CA LEU A 35 23.37 -24.25 24.85
C LEU A 35 24.43 -24.19 23.76
N GLY A 36 24.57 -25.25 22.96
CA GLY A 36 25.52 -25.27 21.84
C GLY A 36 25.22 -24.22 20.77
N GLY A 37 23.95 -23.92 20.52
CA GLY A 37 23.54 -22.85 19.60
C GLY A 37 23.87 -21.44 20.10
N ILE A 38 23.86 -21.24 21.42
CA ILE A 38 24.24 -19.98 22.08
C ILE A 38 25.77 -19.89 22.27
N GLY A 39 26.48 -21.00 22.11
CA GLY A 39 27.92 -21.10 22.35
C GLY A 39 28.30 -21.33 23.81
N ILE A 40 27.36 -21.76 24.65
CA ILE A 40 27.63 -22.12 26.05
C ILE A 40 28.09 -23.58 26.11
N ASN A 41 29.24 -23.81 26.73
CA ASN A 41 29.78 -25.13 27.00
C ASN A 41 28.82 -25.93 27.91
N PRO A 42 28.38 -27.13 27.51
CA PRO A 42 27.56 -28.01 28.34
C PRO A 42 28.15 -28.33 29.72
N ASP A 43 29.48 -28.23 29.88
CA ASP A 43 30.17 -28.44 31.16
C ASP A 43 29.86 -27.33 32.19
N CYS A 44 29.35 -26.20 31.73
CA CYS A 44 28.83 -25.12 32.58
C CYS A 44 27.47 -25.46 33.22
N VAL A 45 26.89 -26.63 32.96
CA VAL A 45 25.56 -27.01 33.50
C VAL A 45 25.68 -27.88 34.75
N LYS A 46 25.10 -27.41 35.86
CA LYS A 46 24.95 -28.19 37.09
C LYS A 46 23.51 -28.66 37.27
N LEU A 47 23.31 -29.97 37.48
CA LEU A 47 22.02 -30.57 37.78
C LEU A 47 22.12 -31.30 39.12
N SER A 48 21.23 -31.02 40.05
CA SER A 48 21.07 -31.77 41.30
C SER A 48 19.62 -32.16 41.47
N VAL A 49 19.37 -33.35 42.01
CA VAL A 49 18.04 -33.84 42.35
C VAL A 49 18.04 -34.25 43.81
N SER A 50 17.40 -33.44 44.65
CA SER A 50 17.17 -33.80 46.04
C SER A 50 15.83 -34.53 46.20
N VAL A 51 15.82 -35.54 47.06
CA VAL A 51 14.61 -36.29 47.39
C VAL A 51 14.24 -35.97 48.82
N ASN A 52 13.03 -35.45 49.01
CA ASN A 52 12.47 -35.09 50.30
C ASN A 52 11.17 -35.84 50.52
N GLU A 53 11.03 -36.48 51.66
CA GLU A 53 9.75 -37.08 52.07
C GLU A 53 8.88 -35.98 52.69
N TRP A 54 7.72 -35.71 52.07
CA TRP A 54 6.73 -34.81 52.65
C TRP A 54 5.51 -35.61 53.09
N ARG A 55 5.40 -35.80 54.41
CA ARG A 55 4.42 -36.70 55.06
C ARG A 55 4.61 -38.15 54.58
N THR A 56 3.82 -38.58 53.60
CA THR A 56 3.78 -39.93 53.02
C THR A 56 4.13 -39.95 51.53
N TYR A 57 4.49 -38.80 50.94
CA TYR A 57 4.80 -38.69 49.52
C TYR A 57 6.28 -38.41 49.31
N LEU A 58 6.89 -39.14 48.39
CA LEU A 58 8.25 -38.90 47.92
C LEU A 58 8.23 -37.72 46.94
N CYS A 59 8.86 -36.61 47.31
CA CYS A 59 8.97 -35.42 46.49
C CYS A 59 10.41 -35.26 45.99
N HIS A 60 10.57 -35.16 44.68
CA HIS A 60 11.84 -34.87 44.04
C HIS A 60 11.90 -33.38 43.72
N THR A 61 12.99 -32.73 44.10
CA THR A 61 13.28 -31.34 43.75
C THR A 61 14.52 -31.30 42.89
N THR A 62 14.37 -30.83 41.66
CA THR A 62 15.50 -30.62 40.76
C THR A 62 15.92 -29.16 40.79
N THR A 63 17.22 -28.96 40.98
CA THR A 63 17.89 -27.69 40.78
C THR A 63 18.79 -27.82 39.56
N LEU A 64 18.53 -26.97 38.57
CA LEU A 64 19.33 -26.88 37.34
C LEU A 64 19.92 -25.48 37.23
N VAL A 65 21.24 -25.41 37.15
CA VAL A 65 22.03 -24.18 37.08
C VAL A 65 22.85 -24.18 35.80
N VAL A 66 22.92 -23.04 35.13
CA VAL A 66 23.83 -22.79 34.00
C VAL A 66 24.80 -21.70 34.46
N LEU A 67 26.07 -22.10 34.63
CA LEU A 67 27.18 -21.24 35.04
C LEU A 67 27.55 -20.24 33.94
N PRO A 68 28.10 -19.07 34.31
CA PRO A 68 28.60 -18.11 33.34
C PRO A 68 29.76 -18.76 32.58
N ASP A 69 29.65 -18.75 31.25
CA ASP A 69 30.71 -19.24 30.37
C ASP A 69 31.64 -18.07 30.00
N PRO A 70 32.97 -18.17 30.26
CA PRO A 70 33.91 -17.11 29.89
C PRO A 70 33.93 -16.81 28.38
N GLU A 71 33.49 -17.73 27.53
CA GLU A 71 33.43 -17.53 26.08
C GLU A 71 32.18 -16.77 25.62
N VAL A 72 31.14 -16.66 26.47
CA VAL A 72 29.88 -15.98 26.16
C VAL A 72 29.78 -14.67 26.93
N LEU A 73 30.18 -13.57 26.28
CA LEU A 73 30.15 -12.22 26.84
C LEU A 73 28.72 -11.80 27.26
N GLY A 74 28.52 -11.55 28.56
CA GLY A 74 27.29 -10.99 29.11
C GLY A 74 26.25 -12.01 29.59
N PHE A 75 26.55 -13.32 29.60
CA PHE A 75 25.69 -14.29 30.26
C PHE A 75 25.93 -14.31 31.78
N GLU A 76 24.93 -13.85 32.54
CA GLU A 76 24.88 -14.04 33.99
C GLU A 76 24.40 -15.45 34.35
N GLU A 77 24.87 -15.97 35.47
CA GLU A 77 24.50 -17.28 36.00
C GLU A 77 22.97 -17.42 36.19
N GLU A 78 22.40 -18.51 35.67
CA GLU A 78 20.97 -18.79 35.79
C GLU A 78 20.65 -20.07 36.55
N MET A 79 19.59 -20.02 37.35
CA MET A 79 19.14 -21.14 38.18
C MET A 79 17.64 -21.33 38.05
N THR A 80 17.23 -22.59 37.86
CA THR A 80 15.84 -23.01 37.91
C THR A 80 15.66 -24.11 38.93
N HIS A 81 14.53 -24.05 39.63
CA HIS A 81 14.10 -25.10 40.55
C HIS A 81 12.73 -25.62 40.12
N ASN A 82 12.51 -26.91 40.34
CA ASN A 82 11.22 -27.53 40.17
C ASN A 82 11.04 -28.64 41.21
N THR A 83 9.81 -28.89 41.62
CA THR A 83 9.47 -29.99 42.55
C THR A 83 8.35 -30.82 41.93
N SER A 84 8.45 -32.14 41.99
CA SER A 84 7.43 -33.08 41.53
C SER A 84 7.53 -34.40 42.29
N THR A 85 6.46 -35.19 42.30
CA THR A 85 6.48 -36.54 42.84
C THR A 85 7.25 -37.53 41.96
N LEU A 86 7.50 -37.19 40.69
CA LEU A 86 8.24 -38.01 39.72
C LEU A 86 9.60 -37.41 39.38
N ASN A 87 10.66 -38.21 39.52
CA ASN A 87 12.04 -37.81 39.23
C ASN A 87 12.20 -37.30 37.77
N ASN A 88 11.75 -38.08 36.79
CA ASN A 88 11.89 -37.70 35.38
C ASN A 88 11.16 -36.38 35.08
N THR A 89 9.94 -36.21 35.59
CA THR A 89 9.14 -35.01 35.34
C THR A 89 9.78 -33.77 35.92
N VAL A 90 10.38 -33.87 37.11
CA VAL A 90 11.02 -32.72 37.75
C VAL A 90 12.25 -32.24 36.97
N VAL A 91 13.07 -33.18 36.48
CA VAL A 91 14.27 -32.87 35.68
C VAL A 91 13.89 -32.26 34.33
N GLN A 92 12.92 -32.85 33.63
CA GLN A 92 12.49 -32.38 32.32
C GLN A 92 11.82 -30.99 32.39
N SER A 93 11.07 -30.73 33.46
CA SER A 93 10.42 -29.45 33.70
C SER A 93 11.43 -28.34 34.02
N ALA A 94 12.45 -28.65 34.83
CA ALA A 94 13.56 -27.71 35.08
C ALA A 94 14.29 -27.36 33.78
N ALA A 95 14.59 -28.36 32.94
CA ALA A 95 15.24 -28.15 31.65
C ALA A 95 14.42 -27.27 30.69
N ARG A 96 13.09 -27.47 30.61
CA ARG A 96 12.20 -26.61 29.79
C ARG A 96 12.18 -25.16 30.28
N LYS A 97 12.11 -24.95 31.60
CA LYS A 97 12.16 -23.61 32.20
C LYS A 97 13.48 -22.92 31.86
N MET A 98 14.61 -23.62 32.02
CA MET A 98 15.93 -23.10 31.70
C MET A 98 16.07 -22.74 30.22
N MET A 99 15.61 -23.63 29.33
CA MET A 99 15.62 -23.38 27.89
C MET A 99 14.80 -22.14 27.51
N LYS A 100 13.64 -21.94 28.13
CA LYS A 100 12.82 -20.73 27.91
C LYS A 100 13.58 -19.47 28.32
N ILE A 101 14.25 -19.48 29.48
CA ILE A 101 15.07 -18.35 29.95
C ILE A 101 16.18 -18.05 28.94
N LEU A 102 16.92 -19.08 28.52
CA LEU A 102 18.02 -18.92 27.56
C LEU A 102 17.54 -18.38 26.21
N LEU A 103 16.45 -18.92 25.65
CA LEU A 103 15.91 -18.46 24.37
C LEU A 103 15.33 -17.04 24.44
N THR A 104 14.84 -16.60 25.60
CA THR A 104 14.41 -15.21 25.79
C THR A 104 15.58 -14.23 25.87
N LYS A 105 16.70 -14.66 26.47
CA LYS A 105 17.91 -13.83 26.61
C LYS A 105 18.75 -13.81 25.33
N PHE A 106 18.82 -14.93 24.64
CA PHE A 106 19.57 -15.12 23.40
C PHE A 106 18.63 -15.64 22.31
N PRO A 107 17.89 -14.74 21.65
CA PRO A 107 17.02 -15.11 20.55
C PRO A 107 17.89 -15.65 19.39
N MET A 108 17.75 -16.95 19.13
CA MET A 108 18.44 -17.61 18.02
C MET A 108 17.92 -17.06 16.68
N SER A 109 18.83 -16.79 15.74
CA SER A 109 18.49 -16.44 14.36
C SER A 109 17.57 -17.51 13.77
N THR A 110 16.45 -17.10 13.16
CA THR A 110 15.39 -17.94 12.60
C THR A 110 15.84 -18.91 11.49
N SER A 111 17.12 -18.88 11.11
CA SER A 111 17.73 -19.77 10.11
C SER A 111 18.11 -21.16 10.64
N TYR A 112 18.22 -21.36 11.96
CA TYR A 112 18.46 -22.66 12.58
C TYR A 112 17.33 -22.99 13.56
N THR A 113 16.23 -23.53 13.03
CA THR A 113 15.14 -24.08 13.86
C THR A 113 15.18 -25.60 13.85
N PRO A 114 15.96 -26.26 14.75
CA PRO A 114 15.68 -27.65 15.09
C PRO A 114 14.43 -27.78 15.99
N LEU A 115 13.81 -26.67 16.39
CA LEU A 115 12.64 -26.62 17.29
C LEU A 115 11.28 -26.87 16.59
N ARG A 116 11.27 -27.31 15.32
CA ARG A 116 10.01 -27.56 14.59
C ARG A 116 9.46 -28.99 14.71
N LEU A 117 10.06 -29.85 15.54
CA LEU A 117 9.55 -31.19 15.80
C LEU A 117 9.75 -31.54 17.26
N TYR A 118 8.67 -31.60 18.04
CA TYR A 118 8.60 -32.54 19.16
C TYR A 118 7.92 -33.82 18.65
N PRO A 119 8.66 -34.93 18.45
CA PRO A 119 8.02 -36.23 18.42
C PRO A 119 8.59 -37.11 19.52
N HIS A 120 7.73 -37.79 20.27
CA HIS A 120 7.99 -39.17 20.66
C HIS A 120 6.74 -39.97 20.31
N THR A 121 6.72 -40.52 19.09
CA THR A 121 6.00 -41.75 18.78
C THR A 121 6.76 -42.89 19.42
N VAL A 122 6.17 -43.55 20.41
CA VAL A 122 6.63 -44.85 20.87
C VAL A 122 6.38 -45.86 19.74
N SER A 123 7.39 -46.67 19.44
CA SER A 123 7.36 -47.73 18.41
C SER A 123 6.31 -48.79 18.75
N PRO A 124 5.61 -49.39 17.76
CA PRO A 124 4.62 -50.46 17.98
C PRO A 124 5.20 -51.81 18.46
N ASP A 125 6.52 -51.94 18.66
CA ASP A 125 7.18 -53.18 19.08
C ASP A 125 7.41 -53.33 20.61
N GLU A 126 6.84 -52.45 21.45
CA GLU A 126 6.88 -52.66 22.91
C GLU A 126 5.74 -53.59 23.36
N ASP A 127 6.13 -54.82 23.71
CA ASP A 127 5.31 -55.94 24.16
C ASP A 127 4.34 -55.55 25.31
N PRO A 128 3.01 -55.68 25.12
CA PRO A 128 2.00 -55.24 26.11
C PRO A 128 1.91 -56.15 27.35
N GLY A 129 2.71 -57.22 27.43
CA GLY A 129 2.65 -58.20 28.53
C GLY A 129 3.42 -57.86 29.80
N ALA A 130 4.19 -56.77 29.85
CA ALA A 130 5.12 -56.49 30.96
C ALA A 130 4.63 -55.44 31.99
N LEU A 131 3.33 -55.13 32.04
CA LEU A 131 2.79 -54.13 32.97
C LEU A 131 2.11 -54.79 34.17
N ASP A 132 2.92 -55.09 35.19
CA ASP A 132 2.47 -55.28 36.57
C ASP A 132 1.66 -54.06 37.06
N GLN A 133 0.84 -54.27 38.10
CA GLN A 133 -0.24 -53.39 38.60
C GLN A 133 0.08 -51.90 38.87
N GLU A 134 1.33 -51.43 38.74
CA GLU A 134 1.71 -50.01 38.70
C GLU A 134 1.52 -49.36 37.32
N GLY A 135 1.34 -50.16 36.25
CA GLY A 135 1.17 -49.69 34.88
C GLY A 135 -0.18 -49.03 34.58
N LEU A 136 -1.22 -49.30 35.40
CA LEU A 136 -2.59 -48.78 35.17
C LEU A 136 -2.72 -47.28 35.49
N THR A 137 -1.93 -46.76 36.43
CA THR A 137 -1.87 -45.33 36.75
C THR A 137 -0.99 -44.56 35.78
N VAL A 138 0.09 -45.18 35.28
CA VAL A 138 0.94 -44.62 34.22
C VAL A 138 0.19 -44.54 32.89
N THR A 139 -0.57 -45.56 32.48
CA THR A 139 -1.42 -45.46 31.27
C THR A 139 -2.56 -44.45 31.42
N ARG A 140 -3.11 -44.26 32.62
CA ARG A 140 -4.14 -43.24 32.88
C ARG A 140 -3.58 -41.82 32.87
N ALA A 141 -2.37 -41.61 33.39
CA ALA A 141 -1.67 -40.32 33.35
C ALA A 141 -1.11 -40.00 31.95
N THR A 142 -0.63 -41.01 31.22
CA THR A 142 -0.15 -40.87 29.84
C THR A 142 -1.32 -40.64 28.87
N GLY A 143 -2.47 -41.30 29.10
CA GLY A 143 -3.70 -41.05 28.36
C GLY A 143 -4.28 -39.65 28.60
N SER A 144 -4.15 -39.10 29.81
CA SER A 144 -4.51 -37.71 30.10
C SER A 144 -3.60 -36.71 29.38
N TYR A 145 -2.29 -36.97 29.33
CA TYR A 145 -1.34 -36.14 28.58
C TYR A 145 -1.58 -36.19 27.06
N LEU A 146 -1.93 -37.36 26.52
CA LEU A 146 -2.29 -37.53 25.12
C LEU A 146 -3.61 -36.80 24.79
N ALA A 147 -4.63 -36.90 25.64
CA ALA A 147 -5.88 -36.16 25.48
C ALA A 147 -5.66 -34.63 25.53
N ASP A 148 -4.82 -34.14 26.44
CA ASP A 148 -4.48 -32.72 26.53
C ASP A 148 -3.67 -32.24 25.30
N LEU A 149 -2.81 -33.10 24.74
CA LEU A 149 -2.05 -32.81 23.52
C LEU A 149 -2.95 -32.81 22.29
N ASP A 150 -3.88 -33.77 22.17
CA ASP A 150 -4.86 -33.84 21.09
C ASP A 150 -5.78 -32.62 21.13
N HIS A 151 -6.25 -32.22 22.31
CA HIS A 151 -7.01 -30.98 22.47
C HIS A 151 -6.20 -29.73 22.10
N LEU A 152 -4.90 -29.69 22.42
CA LEU A 152 -4.01 -28.60 22.01
C LEU A 152 -3.81 -28.57 20.48
N MET A 153 -3.64 -29.74 19.86
CA MET A 153 -3.49 -29.88 18.41
C MET A 153 -4.77 -29.50 17.67
N GLU A 154 -5.93 -29.95 18.13
CA GLU A 154 -7.24 -29.56 17.61
C GLU A 154 -7.51 -28.05 17.80
N SER A 155 -7.08 -27.48 18.93
CA SER A 155 -7.18 -26.04 19.18
C SER A 155 -6.30 -25.24 18.21
N ARG A 156 -5.05 -25.69 18.00
CA ARG A 156 -4.12 -25.09 17.03
C ARG A 156 -4.58 -25.25 15.58
N ALA A 157 -5.13 -26.41 15.21
CA ALA A 157 -5.67 -26.63 13.88
C ALA A 157 -6.83 -25.66 13.59
N ARG A 158 -7.75 -25.50 14.55
CA ARG A 158 -8.84 -24.51 14.46
C ARG A 158 -8.33 -23.07 14.38
N GLU A 159 -7.31 -22.73 15.15
CA GLU A 159 -6.69 -21.40 15.09
C GLU A 159 -6.07 -21.13 13.70
N ILE A 160 -5.40 -22.12 13.11
CA ILE A 160 -4.84 -22.03 11.76
C ILE A 160 -5.94 -21.87 10.71
N GLU A 161 -7.03 -22.62 10.82
CA GLU A 161 -8.20 -22.47 9.94
C GLU A 161 -8.80 -21.07 10.01
N VAL A 162 -9.00 -20.54 11.22
CA VAL A 162 -9.51 -19.17 11.42
C VAL A 162 -8.58 -18.11 10.82
N ILE A 163 -7.27 -18.27 10.98
CA ILE A 163 -6.28 -17.36 10.36
C ILE A 163 -6.34 -17.47 8.83
N HIS A 164 -6.47 -18.68 8.29
CA HIS A 164 -6.54 -18.90 6.86
C HIS A 164 -7.80 -18.29 6.25
N ASP A 165 -8.96 -18.47 6.90
CA ASP A 165 -10.23 -17.87 6.50
C ASP A 165 -10.17 -16.34 6.58
N GLY A 166 -9.55 -15.80 7.64
CA GLY A 166 -9.31 -14.36 7.78
C GLY A 166 -8.40 -13.80 6.67
N TYR A 167 -7.38 -14.55 6.27
CA TYR A 167 -6.51 -14.20 5.15
C TYR A 167 -7.28 -14.21 3.81
N HIS A 168 -8.09 -15.24 3.55
CA HIS A 168 -8.93 -15.32 2.34
C HIS A 168 -10.00 -14.24 2.27
N ALA A 169 -10.62 -13.90 3.41
CA ALA A 169 -11.55 -12.78 3.49
C ALA A 169 -10.85 -11.44 3.18
N SER A 170 -9.66 -11.24 3.74
CA SER A 170 -8.85 -10.03 3.48
C SER A 170 -8.38 -9.94 2.03
N ALA A 171 -7.99 -11.07 1.42
CA ALA A 171 -7.61 -11.14 0.01
C ALA A 171 -8.78 -10.76 -0.92
N ARG A 172 -9.99 -11.27 -0.64
CA ARG A 172 -11.21 -10.90 -1.40
C ARG A 172 -11.52 -9.41 -1.30
N LEU A 173 -11.45 -8.83 -0.10
CA LEU A 173 -11.64 -7.40 0.09
C LEU A 173 -10.58 -6.58 -0.66
N ALA A 174 -9.33 -7.02 -0.66
CA ALA A 174 -8.25 -6.36 -1.40
C ALA A 174 -8.53 -6.35 -2.92
N GLU A 175 -9.02 -7.46 -3.48
CA GLU A 175 -9.42 -7.52 -4.89
C GLU A 175 -10.61 -6.59 -5.21
N GLU A 176 -11.60 -6.48 -4.32
CA GLU A 176 -12.73 -5.55 -4.48
C GLU A 176 -12.25 -4.10 -4.48
N TYR A 177 -11.40 -3.71 -3.52
CA TYR A 177 -10.81 -2.37 -3.50
C TYR A 177 -9.96 -2.09 -4.73
N GLU A 178 -9.26 -3.10 -5.28
CA GLU A 178 -8.51 -2.92 -6.52
C GLU A 178 -9.43 -2.68 -7.72
N LYS A 179 -10.55 -3.41 -7.81
CA LYS A 179 -11.58 -3.19 -8.85
C LYS A 179 -12.18 -1.79 -8.75
N ASP A 180 -12.53 -1.35 -7.55
CA ASP A 180 -13.04 0.01 -7.31
C ASP A 180 -12.01 1.07 -7.67
N ALA A 181 -10.74 0.89 -7.26
CA ALA A 181 -9.67 1.81 -7.62
C ALA A 181 -9.48 1.90 -9.14
N ARG A 182 -9.55 0.78 -9.87
CA ARG A 182 -9.50 0.75 -11.34
C ARG A 182 -10.70 1.49 -11.96
N TYR A 183 -11.91 1.27 -11.43
CA TYR A 183 -13.11 1.97 -11.86
C TYR A 183 -12.99 3.48 -11.69
N TRP A 184 -12.59 3.94 -10.50
CA TRP A 184 -12.42 5.38 -10.22
C TRP A 184 -11.35 6.03 -11.08
N ARG A 185 -10.23 5.34 -11.37
CA ARG A 185 -9.21 5.83 -12.30
C ARG A 185 -9.77 5.98 -13.72
N ALA A 186 -10.51 4.98 -14.22
CA ALA A 186 -11.11 5.04 -15.55
C ALA A 186 -12.17 6.17 -15.64
N TRP A 187 -12.98 6.31 -14.60
CA TRP A 187 -13.94 7.41 -14.48
C TRP A 187 -13.24 8.78 -14.47
N ALA A 188 -12.18 8.95 -13.69
CA ALA A 188 -11.42 10.19 -13.65
C ALA A 188 -10.85 10.56 -15.02
N VAL A 189 -10.22 9.61 -15.73
CA VAL A 189 -9.69 9.85 -17.09
C VAL A 189 -10.78 10.28 -18.06
N THR A 190 -11.94 9.62 -18.03
CA THR A 190 -13.08 9.98 -18.90
C THR A 190 -13.68 11.33 -18.55
N ALA A 191 -13.81 11.65 -17.26
CA ALA A 191 -14.28 12.96 -16.79
C ALA A 191 -13.32 14.09 -17.22
N THR A 192 -12.01 13.91 -17.03
CA THR A 192 -11.00 14.88 -17.48
C THR A 192 -11.02 15.06 -18.99
N ARG A 193 -11.17 13.97 -19.76
CA ARG A 193 -11.30 14.05 -21.23
C ARG A 193 -12.54 14.83 -21.65
N ARG A 194 -13.70 14.60 -21.01
CA ARG A 194 -14.93 15.36 -21.28
C ARG A 194 -14.76 16.84 -20.95
N ALA A 195 -14.17 17.17 -19.81
CA ALA A 195 -13.91 18.55 -19.42
C ALA A 195 -12.98 19.25 -20.43
N LYS A 196 -11.87 18.60 -20.82
CA LYS A 196 -10.94 19.14 -21.83
C LYS A 196 -11.61 19.34 -23.18
N ASN A 197 -12.41 18.38 -23.63
CA ASN A 197 -13.16 18.49 -24.88
C ASN A 197 -14.18 19.63 -24.81
N GLY A 198 -14.88 19.80 -23.68
CA GLY A 198 -15.82 20.90 -23.46
C GLY A 198 -15.14 22.27 -23.55
N ILE A 199 -14.01 22.45 -22.87
CA ILE A 199 -13.20 23.68 -22.95
C ILE A 199 -12.73 23.92 -24.38
N HIS A 200 -12.21 22.89 -25.05
CA HIS A 200 -11.75 22.99 -26.43
C HIS A 200 -12.88 23.43 -27.36
N THR A 201 -14.05 22.79 -27.29
CA THR A 201 -15.22 23.19 -28.09
C THR A 201 -15.62 24.63 -27.80
N GLN A 202 -15.70 25.04 -26.52
CA GLN A 202 -16.08 26.39 -26.14
C GLN A 202 -15.11 27.45 -26.69
N VAL A 203 -13.80 27.21 -26.55
CA VAL A 203 -12.75 28.10 -27.04
C VAL A 203 -12.82 28.21 -28.58
N HIS A 204 -13.04 27.09 -29.27
CA HIS A 204 -13.20 27.11 -30.73
C HIS A 204 -14.43 27.89 -31.18
N THR A 205 -15.57 27.74 -30.50
CA THR A 205 -16.79 28.51 -30.81
C THR A 205 -16.55 30.00 -30.60
N GLN A 206 -15.96 30.39 -29.47
CA GLN A 206 -15.63 31.79 -29.17
C GLN A 206 -14.65 32.39 -30.19
N LEU A 207 -13.61 31.65 -30.58
CA LEU A 207 -12.67 32.08 -31.62
C LEU A 207 -13.36 32.24 -32.98
N SER A 208 -14.28 31.34 -33.32
CA SER A 208 -15.05 31.44 -34.56
C SER A 208 -15.96 32.66 -34.56
N GLU A 209 -16.67 32.91 -33.46
CA GLU A 209 -17.51 34.11 -33.29
C GLU A 209 -16.69 35.39 -33.39
N TYR A 210 -15.52 35.44 -32.75
CA TYR A 210 -14.61 36.59 -32.83
C TYR A 210 -14.13 36.85 -34.26
N ARG A 211 -13.72 35.80 -34.99
CA ARG A 211 -13.32 35.94 -36.41
C ARG A 211 -14.48 36.41 -37.29
N HIS A 212 -15.70 35.95 -37.03
CA HIS A 212 -16.87 36.44 -37.76
C HIS A 212 -17.18 37.90 -37.44
N GLN A 213 -17.00 38.33 -36.18
CA GLN A 213 -17.15 39.74 -35.81
C GLN A 213 -16.09 40.63 -36.48
N GLU A 214 -14.82 40.22 -36.46
CA GLU A 214 -13.75 40.96 -37.17
C GLU A 214 -14.03 41.07 -38.67
N ALA A 215 -14.46 39.97 -39.31
CA ALA A 215 -14.83 39.99 -40.72
C ALA A 215 -16.01 40.95 -40.99
N ARG A 216 -17.02 40.97 -40.12
CA ARG A 216 -18.14 41.93 -40.24
C ARG A 216 -17.68 43.37 -40.11
N ILE A 217 -16.84 43.69 -39.12
CA ILE A 217 -16.30 45.05 -38.93
C ILE A 217 -15.55 45.48 -40.17
N LYS A 218 -14.67 44.63 -40.72
CA LYS A 218 -13.91 44.93 -41.93
C LYS A 218 -14.81 45.19 -43.14
N VAL A 219 -15.84 44.36 -43.34
CA VAL A 219 -16.81 44.55 -44.43
C VAL A 219 -17.58 45.87 -44.24
N GLU A 220 -17.92 46.23 -43.00
CA GLU A 220 -18.64 47.47 -42.70
C GLU A 220 -17.75 48.71 -42.91
N GLU A 221 -16.46 48.65 -42.60
CA GLU A 221 -15.49 49.70 -42.93
C GLU A 221 -15.32 49.87 -44.46
N GLU A 222 -15.23 48.77 -45.21
CA GLU A 222 -15.17 48.80 -46.68
C GLU A 222 -16.47 49.37 -47.28
N LEU A 223 -17.62 49.00 -46.73
CA LEU A 223 -18.92 49.55 -47.13
C LEU A 223 -18.99 51.07 -46.88
N GLN A 224 -18.61 51.53 -45.69
CA GLN A 224 -18.59 52.97 -45.38
C GLN A 224 -17.65 53.75 -46.29
N LYS A 225 -16.52 53.14 -46.69
CA LYS A 225 -15.61 53.75 -47.66
C LYS A 225 -16.27 53.87 -49.03
N ALA A 226 -16.92 52.82 -49.52
CA ALA A 226 -17.64 52.82 -50.78
C ALA A 226 -18.81 53.83 -50.78
N GLU A 227 -19.55 53.93 -49.66
CA GLU A 227 -20.63 54.92 -49.52
C GLU A 227 -20.11 56.36 -49.60
N LYS A 228 -18.95 56.65 -48.99
CA LYS A 228 -18.30 57.97 -49.11
C LYS A 228 -17.88 58.27 -50.55
N GLU A 229 -17.31 57.29 -51.25
CA GLU A 229 -16.93 57.43 -52.66
C GLU A 229 -18.16 57.68 -53.55
N LEU A 230 -19.26 56.97 -53.31
CA LEU A 230 -20.53 57.20 -54.01
C LEU A 230 -21.10 58.59 -53.74
N GLN A 231 -21.00 59.09 -52.50
CA GLN A 231 -21.44 60.44 -52.17
C GLN A 231 -20.64 61.50 -52.93
N ILE A 232 -19.31 61.35 -53.02
CA ILE A 232 -18.45 62.26 -53.79
C ILE A 232 -18.86 62.26 -55.27
N LEU A 233 -19.03 61.07 -55.87
CA LEU A 233 -19.47 60.96 -57.27
C LEU A 233 -20.86 61.57 -57.49
N HIS A 234 -21.76 61.45 -56.51
CA HIS A 234 -23.07 62.07 -56.58
C HIS A 234 -22.97 63.60 -56.58
N ASP A 235 -22.17 64.17 -55.69
CA ASP A 235 -21.94 65.62 -55.60
C ASP A 235 -21.29 66.16 -56.90
N GLU A 236 -20.30 65.44 -57.44
CA GLU A 236 -19.69 65.76 -58.73
C GLU A 236 -20.70 65.73 -59.88
N LYS A 237 -21.58 64.72 -59.90
CA LYS A 237 -22.65 64.61 -60.91
C LYS A 237 -23.59 65.82 -60.85
N VAL A 238 -23.99 66.25 -59.66
CA VAL A 238 -24.86 67.43 -59.47
C VAL A 238 -24.18 68.70 -59.99
N GLU A 239 -22.88 68.87 -59.74
CA GLU A 239 -22.10 69.98 -60.29
C GLU A 239 -22.01 69.93 -61.82
N TRP A 240 -21.82 68.75 -62.40
CA TRP A 240 -21.84 68.58 -63.86
C TRP A 240 -23.20 68.91 -64.48
N GLU A 241 -24.30 68.44 -63.90
CA GLU A 241 -25.66 68.77 -64.35
C GLU A 241 -25.93 70.29 -64.27
N LYS A 242 -25.39 70.98 -63.26
CA LYS A 242 -25.48 72.44 -63.13
C LYS A 242 -24.68 73.17 -64.22
N ARG A 243 -23.47 72.70 -64.53
CA ARG A 243 -22.66 73.24 -65.64
C ARG A 243 -23.35 73.02 -66.99
N GLU A 244 -23.88 71.82 -67.22
CA GLU A 244 -24.64 71.47 -68.42
C GLU A 244 -25.83 72.41 -68.61
N LYS A 245 -26.63 72.65 -67.55
CA LYS A 245 -27.71 73.65 -67.60
C LYS A 245 -27.20 75.04 -67.99
N GLY A 246 -26.04 75.46 -67.47
CA GLY A 246 -25.40 76.73 -67.85
C GLY A 246 -24.95 76.77 -69.32
N TYR A 247 -24.46 75.66 -69.86
CA TYR A 247 -24.13 75.56 -71.28
C TYR A 247 -25.39 75.61 -72.15
N VAL A 248 -26.44 74.89 -71.78
CA VAL A 248 -27.72 74.89 -72.49
C VAL A 248 -28.34 76.28 -72.54
N THR A 249 -28.33 77.04 -71.42
CA THR A 249 -28.84 78.42 -71.44
C THR A 249 -28.02 79.33 -72.35
N THR A 250 -26.70 79.16 -72.38
CA THR A 250 -25.80 79.92 -73.27
C THR A 250 -26.06 79.58 -74.74
N ILE A 251 -26.25 78.29 -75.06
CA ILE A 251 -26.61 77.83 -76.42
C ILE A 251 -27.95 78.44 -76.85
N ASN A 252 -28.96 78.43 -75.98
CA ASN A 252 -30.26 79.04 -76.29
C ASN A 252 -30.13 80.54 -76.57
N MET A 253 -29.41 81.28 -75.73
CA MET A 253 -29.14 82.72 -75.96
C MET A 253 -28.43 82.99 -77.29
N LEU A 254 -27.47 82.15 -77.68
CA LEU A 254 -26.79 82.29 -78.98
C LEU A 254 -27.72 81.95 -80.14
N THR A 255 -28.57 80.93 -79.97
CA THR A 255 -29.55 80.52 -80.98
C THR A 255 -30.56 81.64 -81.22
N ASP A 256 -31.09 82.25 -80.16
CA ASP A 256 -31.98 83.42 -80.25
C ASP A 256 -31.32 84.57 -81.00
N ARG A 257 -30.06 84.90 -80.67
CA ARG A 257 -29.30 85.95 -81.37
C ARG A 257 -29.02 85.66 -82.85
N VAL A 258 -28.82 84.39 -83.20
CA VAL A 258 -28.65 83.98 -84.61
C VAL A 258 -29.98 84.15 -85.34
N MET A 259 -31.09 83.71 -84.75
CA MET A 259 -32.42 83.91 -85.32
C MET A 259 -32.76 85.39 -85.52
N ASP A 260 -32.48 86.25 -84.54
CA ASP A 260 -32.69 87.70 -84.65
C ASP A 260 -31.90 88.28 -85.84
N ARG A 261 -30.65 87.86 -86.00
CA ARG A 261 -29.80 88.29 -87.13
C ARG A 261 -30.25 87.74 -88.47
N GLU A 262 -30.71 86.50 -88.51
CA GLU A 262 -31.28 85.90 -89.72
C GLU A 262 -32.54 86.66 -90.15
N ALA A 263 -33.40 87.04 -89.20
CA ALA A 263 -34.56 87.89 -89.47
C ALA A 263 -34.17 89.28 -89.97
N GLU A 264 -33.14 89.90 -89.38
CA GLU A 264 -32.58 91.18 -89.84
C GLU A 264 -32.00 91.07 -91.26
N CYS A 265 -31.26 90.00 -91.57
CA CYS A 265 -30.73 89.75 -92.91
C CYS A 265 -31.84 89.53 -93.92
N HIS A 266 -32.88 88.77 -93.59
CA HIS A 266 -34.05 88.59 -94.46
C HIS A 266 -34.79 89.90 -94.71
N SER A 267 -34.92 90.77 -93.70
CA SER A 267 -35.50 92.11 -93.86
C SER A 267 -34.67 92.97 -94.81
N LEU A 268 -33.35 93.03 -94.62
CA LEU A 268 -32.43 93.77 -95.48
C LEU A 268 -32.40 93.23 -96.91
N GLN A 269 -32.53 91.91 -97.08
CA GLN A 269 -32.57 91.28 -98.40
C GLN A 269 -33.87 91.62 -99.14
N GLY A 270 -35.00 91.70 -98.43
CA GLY A 270 -36.25 92.23 -99.01
C GLY A 270 -36.15 93.68 -99.46
N GLU A 271 -35.45 94.54 -98.70
CA GLU A 271 -35.21 95.94 -99.11
C GLU A 271 -34.29 96.08 -100.32
N VAL A 272 -33.33 95.16 -100.49
CA VAL A 272 -32.42 95.13 -101.66
C VAL A 272 -33.12 94.59 -102.90
N ASP A 273 -34.04 93.63 -102.76
CA ASP A 273 -34.80 93.08 -103.89
C ASP A 273 -35.87 94.05 -104.44
N ASP A 274 -36.24 95.09 -103.69
CA ASP A 274 -37.17 96.17 -104.07
C ASP A 274 -36.51 97.39 -104.74
N LEU A 275 -35.17 97.40 -104.88
CA LEU A 275 -34.37 98.44 -105.55
C LEU A 275 -33.98 98.06 -107.00
#